data_AF-A0AAU1SIY2-F1
#
_entry.id   AF-A0AAU1SIY2-F1
#
_cell.length_a   1.000
_cell.length_b   1.000
_cell.length_c   1.000
_cell.angle_alpha   90.00
_cell.angle_beta   90.00
_cell.angle_gamma   90.00
#
_symmetry.space_group_name_H-M   'P 1'
#
loop_
_entity.id
_entity.type
_entity.pdbx_description
1 polymer ?
#
loop_
_entity_poly.entity_id
_entity_poly.type
_entity_poly.pdbx_seq_one_letter_code
_entity_poly.pdbx_strand_id
1 'polypeptide(L)'
;MPKNMSKNMPKNMSKNMSKNMSKNMSKNMPKNMSKSWKDAPLPDVQWPRYGVDAPAFPALLGAAGAACCLAAGRWRPGRKALATAGTALIAQTGIYLHTTLHGKLRVWRRELDRAALKGDEQLLDLGCGRGAVLIEAAGRLPTGRAVGVDLWSGKDQSGNRPEVTLANAAAAGVADRVEVQTADMTELPFADGSFDVVTSALAIHNIPSRERRCRAVDEAMRVLRPGGQLLVADFWPMARQYADHLGHGTLRGLGPAYWYGGPWLGVTLLHAVKER
;
A
#
# COMPACT_ATOMS: atom_id res chain seq x y z
N MET A 1 -6.82 27.21 -46.23
CA MET A 1 -5.61 27.94 -45.74
C MET A 1 -5.89 29.43 -45.85
N PRO A 2 -5.50 30.30 -44.90
CA PRO A 2 -4.27 30.32 -44.07
C PRO A 2 -4.54 30.12 -42.55
N LYS A 3 -3.75 29.37 -41.78
CA LYS A 3 -2.48 29.65 -41.04
C LYS A 3 -2.55 30.67 -39.87
N ASN A 4 -2.23 30.13 -38.68
CA ASN A 4 -1.68 30.72 -37.43
C ASN A 4 -2.60 31.46 -36.45
N MET A 5 -2.81 30.84 -35.27
CA MET A 5 -2.60 31.46 -33.95
C MET A 5 -2.58 30.37 -32.85
N SER A 6 -1.39 29.89 -32.49
CA SER A 6 -1.05 29.36 -31.15
C SER A 6 0.42 28.92 -31.15
N LYS A 7 1.32 29.89 -31.16
CA LYS A 7 2.69 29.75 -30.68
C LYS A 7 3.05 31.08 -30.04
N ASN A 8 2.97 31.16 -28.72
CA ASN A 8 3.86 31.95 -27.87
C ASN A 8 3.36 31.93 -26.42
N MET A 9 3.70 30.86 -25.70
CA MET A 9 4.04 31.02 -24.27
C MET A 9 5.57 31.00 -24.17
N PRO A 10 6.22 32.05 -23.66
CA PRO A 10 7.66 32.09 -23.56
C PRO A 10 8.14 31.02 -22.56
N LYS A 11 9.03 30.14 -23.01
CA LYS A 11 9.66 29.04 -22.24
C LYS A 11 10.29 29.48 -20.90
N ASN A 12 10.52 30.79 -20.72
CA ASN A 12 11.05 31.36 -19.48
C ASN A 12 10.02 31.48 -18.36
N MET A 13 8.72 31.56 -18.65
CA MET A 13 7.67 31.70 -17.63
C MET A 13 7.39 30.37 -16.90
N SER A 14 7.33 29.26 -17.66
CA SER A 14 7.22 27.89 -17.12
C SER A 14 8.45 27.49 -16.29
N LYS A 15 9.66 27.84 -16.74
CA LYS A 15 10.90 27.61 -15.98
C LYS A 15 10.98 28.44 -14.69
N ASN A 16 10.46 29.66 -14.71
CA ASN A 16 10.45 30.51 -13.51
C ASN A 16 9.41 30.08 -12.47
N MET A 17 8.24 29.58 -12.89
CA MET A 17 7.27 28.95 -11.98
C MET A 17 7.82 27.66 -11.35
N SER A 18 8.46 26.80 -12.15
CA SER A 18 9.12 25.58 -11.67
C SER A 18 10.26 25.87 -10.68
N LYS A 19 11.09 26.89 -10.96
CA LYS A 19 12.16 27.33 -10.06
C LYS A 19 11.64 27.95 -8.76
N ASN A 20 10.53 28.68 -8.81
CA ASN A 20 9.93 29.30 -7.61
C ASN A 20 9.22 28.27 -6.72
N MET A 21 8.57 27.24 -7.30
CA MET A 21 8.05 26.09 -6.55
C MET A 21 9.17 25.28 -5.89
N SER A 22 10.26 25.02 -6.62
CA SER A 22 11.46 24.34 -6.09
C SER A 22 12.13 25.11 -4.94
N LYS A 23 12.18 26.45 -5.02
CA LYS A 23 12.73 27.29 -3.94
C LYS A 23 11.87 27.32 -2.68
N ASN A 24 10.55 27.23 -2.80
CA ASN A 24 9.66 27.19 -1.64
C ASN A 24 9.63 25.81 -0.97
N MET A 25 9.82 24.71 -1.74
CA MET A 25 10.01 23.36 -1.20
C MET A 25 11.29 23.20 -0.36
N SER A 26 12.32 23.98 -0.65
CA SER A 26 13.62 23.91 0.05
C SER A 26 13.62 24.53 1.46
N LYS A 27 12.64 25.36 1.83
CA LYS A 27 12.75 26.22 3.02
C LYS A 27 12.37 25.54 4.34
N ASN A 28 11.65 24.41 4.34
CA ASN A 28 11.16 23.74 5.55
C ASN A 28 11.61 22.28 5.71
N MET A 29 12.66 21.82 5.01
CA MET A 29 13.21 20.47 5.19
C MET A 29 14.30 20.44 6.28
N PRO A 30 14.31 19.45 7.20
CA PRO A 30 15.47 19.17 8.03
C PRO A 30 16.68 18.84 7.13
N LYS A 31 17.81 19.52 7.40
CA LYS A 31 18.96 19.67 6.49
C LYS A 31 19.77 18.39 6.17
N ASN A 32 19.29 17.20 6.52
CA ASN A 32 20.07 15.96 6.44
C ASN A 32 19.42 14.80 5.64
N MET A 33 18.37 15.01 4.84
CA MET A 33 17.72 13.91 4.09
C MET A 33 17.37 14.15 2.62
N SER A 34 17.91 15.20 1.96
CA SER A 34 17.51 15.55 0.58
C SER A 34 18.54 15.24 -0.52
N LYS A 35 19.64 14.53 -0.24
CA LYS A 35 20.63 14.16 -1.27
C LYS A 35 20.47 12.71 -1.76
N SER A 36 19.70 12.61 -2.84
CA SER A 36 19.69 11.61 -3.93
C SER A 36 19.72 10.11 -3.60
N TRP A 37 18.58 9.56 -3.20
CA TRP A 37 18.25 8.15 -3.51
C TRP A 37 17.88 7.97 -5.00
N LYS A 38 17.52 9.06 -5.69
CA LYS A 38 17.09 9.04 -7.10
C LYS A 38 18.18 8.59 -8.07
N ASP A 39 19.45 8.77 -7.70
CA ASP A 39 20.61 8.37 -8.50
C ASP A 39 21.23 7.04 -8.04
N ALA A 40 20.67 6.38 -7.01
CA ALA A 40 21.19 5.10 -6.54
C ALA A 40 20.84 3.98 -7.53
N PRO A 41 21.79 3.07 -7.86
CA PRO A 41 21.49 1.94 -8.71
C PRO A 41 20.41 1.06 -8.08
N LEU A 42 19.37 0.76 -8.86
CA LEU A 42 18.31 -0.14 -8.41
C LEU A 42 18.88 -1.56 -8.22
N PRO A 43 18.44 -2.30 -7.19
CA PRO A 43 18.79 -3.71 -7.08
C PRO A 43 18.37 -4.46 -8.36
N ASP A 44 19.26 -5.34 -8.85
CA ASP A 44 18.97 -6.18 -10.01
C ASP A 44 17.98 -7.28 -9.61
N VAL A 45 16.74 -7.14 -10.11
CA VAL A 45 15.62 -8.01 -9.77
C VAL A 45 14.92 -8.43 -11.06
N GLN A 46 14.95 -9.73 -11.36
CA GLN A 46 14.33 -10.28 -12.58
C GLN A 46 12.79 -10.38 -12.50
N TRP A 47 12.22 -10.39 -11.29
CA TRP A 47 10.77 -10.45 -11.06
C TRP A 47 10.40 -9.78 -9.74
N PRO A 48 9.26 -9.08 -9.65
CA PRO A 48 8.88 -8.34 -8.44
C PRO A 48 8.89 -9.22 -7.17
N ARG A 49 9.49 -8.71 -6.08
CA ARG A 49 9.57 -9.38 -4.78
C ARG A 49 9.02 -8.49 -3.68
N TYR A 50 7.83 -8.83 -3.21
CA TYR A 50 7.13 -8.10 -2.14
C TYR A 50 7.41 -8.64 -0.73
N GLY A 51 7.94 -9.86 -0.63
CA GLY A 51 8.32 -10.47 0.65
C GLY A 51 7.12 -10.89 1.52
N VAL A 52 7.45 -11.30 2.74
CA VAL A 52 6.50 -11.69 3.79
C VAL A 52 6.23 -10.47 4.68
N ASP A 53 4.96 -10.19 4.93
CA ASP A 53 4.51 -9.12 5.82
C ASP A 53 4.76 -9.54 7.27
N ALA A 54 5.28 -8.64 8.12
CA ALA A 54 5.63 -8.90 9.51
C ALA A 54 6.29 -10.29 9.77
N PRO A 55 7.44 -10.61 9.13
CA PRO A 55 7.95 -11.97 9.01
C PRO A 55 8.27 -12.68 10.34
N ALA A 56 8.50 -11.93 11.41
CA ALA A 56 8.68 -12.48 12.75
C ALA A 56 7.43 -13.24 13.25
N PHE A 57 6.23 -12.78 12.88
CA PHE A 57 4.97 -13.36 13.36
C PHE A 57 4.76 -14.80 12.87
N PRO A 58 4.75 -15.11 11.55
CA PRO A 58 4.61 -16.49 11.09
C PRO A 58 5.79 -17.38 11.50
N ALA A 59 6.99 -16.81 11.67
CA ALA A 59 8.15 -17.57 12.15
C ALA A 59 7.96 -18.08 13.59
N LEU A 60 7.56 -17.20 14.50
CA LEU A 60 7.28 -17.55 15.90
C LEU A 60 6.11 -18.52 16.01
N LEU A 61 5.05 -18.28 15.24
CA LEU A 61 3.86 -19.11 15.22
C LEU A 61 4.17 -20.55 14.74
N GLY A 62 4.94 -20.68 13.67
CA GLY A 62 5.37 -21.97 13.13
C GLY A 62 6.29 -22.71 14.10
N ALA A 63 7.23 -22.00 14.73
CA ALA A 63 8.13 -22.58 15.73
C ALA A 63 7.36 -23.11 16.95
N ALA A 64 6.38 -22.35 17.45
CA ALA A 64 5.50 -22.78 18.53
C ALA A 64 4.69 -24.03 18.14
N GLY A 65 4.14 -24.05 16.92
CA GLY A 65 3.41 -25.20 16.39
C GLY A 65 4.28 -26.46 16.32
N ALA A 66 5.49 -26.35 15.78
CA ALA A 66 6.45 -27.44 15.71
C ALA A 66 6.84 -27.95 17.11
N ALA A 67 7.09 -27.05 18.06
CA ALA A 67 7.37 -27.41 19.44
C ALA A 67 6.22 -28.19 20.10
N CYS A 68 4.96 -27.79 19.90
CA CYS A 68 3.79 -28.53 20.36
C CYS A 68 3.70 -29.95 19.76
N CYS A 69 3.94 -30.10 18.45
CA CYS A 69 3.96 -31.41 17.80
C CYS A 69 5.08 -32.32 18.34
N LEU A 70 6.28 -31.78 18.53
CA LEU A 70 7.41 -32.52 19.11
C LEU A 70 7.14 -32.95 20.56
N ALA A 71 6.53 -32.07 21.35
CA ALA A 71 6.13 -32.37 22.72
C ALA A 71 5.05 -33.45 22.78
N ALA A 72 4.07 -33.45 21.86
CA ALA A 72 3.05 -34.50 21.76
C ALA A 72 3.65 -35.90 21.49
N GLY A 73 4.75 -35.96 20.75
CA GLY A 73 5.50 -37.19 20.51
C GLY A 73 6.17 -37.75 21.76
N ARG A 74 6.54 -36.89 22.71
CA ARG A 74 7.31 -37.25 23.93
C ARG A 74 6.46 -37.39 25.19
N TRP A 75 5.41 -36.58 25.36
CA TRP A 75 4.57 -36.55 26.56
C TRP A 75 3.27 -37.34 26.34
N ARG A 76 3.07 -38.41 27.12
CA ARG A 76 1.89 -39.29 27.00
C ARG A 76 0.61 -38.66 27.55
N PRO A 77 0.59 -38.08 28.78
CA PRO A 77 -0.53 -37.25 29.20
C PRO A 77 -0.63 -36.01 28.30
N GLY A 78 -1.82 -35.61 27.89
CA GLY A 78 -2.00 -34.39 27.09
C GLY A 78 -1.57 -34.45 25.62
N ARG A 79 -1.09 -35.60 25.11
CA ARG A 79 -0.68 -35.78 23.69
C ARG A 79 -1.70 -35.24 22.69
N LYS A 80 -2.98 -35.59 22.86
CA LYS A 80 -4.04 -35.16 21.94
C LYS A 80 -4.17 -33.64 21.90
N ALA A 81 -4.15 -32.99 23.08
CA ALA A 81 -4.25 -31.54 23.18
C ALA A 81 -3.04 -30.85 22.51
N LEU A 82 -1.82 -31.32 22.79
CA LEU A 82 -0.62 -30.77 22.17
C LEU A 82 -0.58 -30.98 20.66
N ALA A 83 -0.99 -32.16 20.17
CA ALA A 83 -1.04 -32.44 18.74
C ALA A 83 -2.07 -31.55 18.02
N THR A 84 -3.26 -31.36 18.60
CA THR A 84 -4.28 -30.46 18.08
C THR A 84 -3.78 -29.02 18.05
N ALA A 85 -3.20 -28.53 19.15
CA ALA A 85 -2.65 -27.18 19.22
C ALA A 85 -1.52 -26.96 18.21
N GLY A 86 -0.57 -27.89 18.12
CA GLY A 86 0.54 -27.81 17.17
C GLY A 86 0.06 -27.80 15.72
N THR A 87 -0.89 -28.67 15.37
CA THR A 87 -1.47 -28.73 14.02
C THR A 87 -2.20 -27.43 13.67
N ALA A 88 -2.97 -26.86 14.61
CA ALA A 88 -3.67 -25.60 14.41
C ALA A 88 -2.71 -24.43 14.18
N LEU A 89 -1.63 -24.32 14.95
CA LEU A 89 -0.61 -23.27 14.79
C LEU A 89 0.15 -23.40 13.46
N ILE A 90 0.47 -24.63 13.04
CA ILE A 90 1.10 -24.90 11.73
C ILE A 90 0.15 -24.51 10.60
N ALA A 91 -1.13 -24.89 10.68
CA ALA A 91 -2.14 -24.51 9.70
C ALA A 91 -2.30 -22.98 9.61
N GLN A 92 -2.36 -22.29 10.77
CA GLN A 92 -2.41 -20.84 10.86
C GLN A 92 -1.18 -20.19 10.19
N THR A 93 0.01 -20.75 10.41
CA THR A 93 1.25 -20.31 9.75
C THR A 93 1.16 -20.49 8.23
N GLY A 94 0.66 -21.63 7.76
CA GLY A 94 0.45 -21.90 6.34
C GLY A 94 -0.54 -20.91 5.69
N ILE A 95 -1.65 -20.60 6.36
CA ILE A 95 -2.61 -19.59 5.90
C ILE A 95 -1.96 -18.20 5.82
N TYR A 96 -1.19 -17.82 6.85
CA TYR A 96 -0.47 -16.55 6.87
C TYR A 96 0.50 -16.44 5.67
N LEU A 97 1.31 -17.47 5.45
CA LEU A 97 2.27 -17.53 4.34
C LEU A 97 1.56 -17.53 2.98
N HIS A 98 0.44 -18.23 2.85
CA HIS A 98 -0.36 -18.19 1.63
C HIS A 98 -0.87 -16.76 1.35
N THR A 99 -1.43 -16.09 2.36
CA THR A 99 -1.94 -14.73 2.26
C THR A 99 -0.86 -13.75 1.82
N THR A 100 0.29 -13.76 2.48
CA THR A 100 1.35 -12.77 2.21
C THR A 100 2.05 -13.01 0.86
N LEU A 101 2.23 -14.27 0.44
CA LEU A 101 2.96 -14.60 -0.79
C LEU A 101 2.08 -14.53 -2.05
N HIS A 102 0.80 -14.89 -1.93
CA HIS A 102 -0.09 -15.05 -3.09
C HIS A 102 -1.45 -14.39 -2.89
N GLY A 103 -2.03 -14.55 -1.71
CA GLY A 103 -3.40 -14.15 -1.42
C GLY A 103 -3.64 -12.66 -1.59
N LYS A 104 -2.75 -11.81 -1.05
CA LYS A 104 -2.85 -10.35 -1.14
C LYS A 104 -2.86 -9.86 -2.59
N LEU A 105 -1.97 -10.41 -3.43
CA LEU A 105 -1.89 -10.03 -4.85
C LEU A 105 -3.14 -10.48 -5.61
N ARG A 106 -3.61 -11.71 -5.37
CA ARG A 106 -4.84 -12.22 -6.00
C ARG A 106 -6.04 -11.35 -5.64
N VAL A 107 -6.15 -10.96 -4.37
CA VAL A 107 -7.25 -10.09 -3.94
C VAL A 107 -7.12 -8.72 -4.56
N TRP A 108 -5.97 -8.05 -4.46
CA TRP A 108 -5.81 -6.70 -5.01
C TRP A 108 -6.01 -6.64 -6.53
N ARG A 109 -5.59 -7.65 -7.29
CA ARG A 109 -5.95 -7.77 -8.71
C ARG A 109 -7.46 -7.71 -8.92
N ARG A 110 -8.20 -8.55 -8.20
CA ARG A 110 -9.66 -8.57 -8.27
C ARG A 110 -10.29 -7.25 -7.84
N GLU A 111 -9.75 -6.59 -6.81
CA GLU A 111 -10.29 -5.33 -6.31
C GLU A 111 -10.04 -4.17 -7.28
N LEU A 112 -8.84 -4.12 -7.89
CA LEU A 112 -8.54 -3.16 -8.95
C LEU A 112 -9.37 -3.41 -10.21
N ASP A 113 -9.63 -4.66 -10.58
CA ASP A 113 -10.54 -4.98 -11.69
C ASP A 113 -11.98 -4.53 -11.39
N ARG A 114 -12.42 -4.64 -10.13
CA ARG A 114 -13.75 -4.16 -9.68
C ARG A 114 -13.85 -2.64 -9.62
N ALA A 115 -12.73 -1.94 -9.45
CA ALA A 115 -12.67 -0.49 -9.46
C ALA A 115 -12.94 0.10 -10.86
N ALA A 116 -12.95 -0.75 -11.90
CA ALA A 116 -13.26 -0.38 -13.28
C ALA A 116 -12.42 0.80 -13.79
N LEU A 117 -11.11 0.74 -13.55
CA LEU A 117 -10.13 1.71 -14.04
C LEU A 117 -10.21 1.80 -15.58
N LYS A 118 -10.23 3.03 -16.09
CA LYS A 118 -10.23 3.39 -17.51
C LYS A 118 -8.83 3.34 -18.12
N GLY A 119 -7.81 3.44 -17.28
CA GLY A 119 -6.41 3.32 -17.65
C GLY A 119 -5.65 4.64 -17.76
N ASP A 120 -6.34 5.77 -17.58
CA ASP A 120 -5.78 7.12 -17.57
C ASP A 120 -5.78 7.78 -16.18
N GLU A 121 -6.17 7.03 -15.14
CA GLU A 121 -6.26 7.54 -13.78
C GLU A 121 -4.92 7.99 -13.19
N GLN A 122 -5.00 9.02 -12.35
CA GLN A 122 -4.00 9.36 -11.35
C GLN A 122 -4.31 8.59 -10.06
N LEU A 123 -3.49 7.59 -9.74
CA LEU A 123 -3.66 6.75 -8.56
C LEU A 123 -2.62 7.08 -7.48
N LEU A 124 -3.05 7.10 -6.22
CA LEU A 124 -2.17 7.23 -5.05
C LEU A 124 -2.27 5.98 -4.17
N ASP A 125 -1.15 5.36 -3.83
CA ASP A 125 -1.06 4.24 -2.88
C ASP A 125 -0.42 4.71 -1.56
N LEU A 126 -1.19 4.65 -0.47
CA LEU A 126 -0.77 5.06 0.86
C LEU A 126 -0.09 3.91 1.59
N GLY A 127 1.14 4.14 2.06
CA GLY A 127 1.94 3.09 2.68
C GLY A 127 2.32 2.01 1.67
N CYS A 128 2.81 2.44 0.49
CA CYS A 128 3.01 1.55 -0.64
C CYS A 128 4.05 0.44 -0.38
N GLY A 129 4.89 0.57 0.65
CA GLY A 129 5.92 -0.38 1.01
C GLY A 129 6.75 -0.78 -0.20
N ARG A 130 6.93 -2.08 -0.41
CA ARG A 130 7.60 -2.67 -1.60
C ARG A 130 6.81 -2.62 -2.91
N GLY A 131 5.65 -1.96 -2.95
CA GLY A 131 4.88 -1.66 -4.16
C GLY A 131 3.86 -2.69 -4.61
N ALA A 132 3.41 -3.61 -3.74
CA ALA A 132 2.52 -4.70 -4.16
C ALA A 132 1.21 -4.21 -4.81
N VAL A 133 0.57 -3.20 -4.23
CA VAL A 133 -0.67 -2.63 -4.78
C VAL A 133 -0.35 -1.59 -5.85
N LEU A 134 0.57 -0.68 -5.55
CA LEU A 134 1.07 0.33 -6.50
C LEU A 134 1.42 -0.23 -7.89
N ILE A 135 2.17 -1.34 -7.96
CA ILE A 135 2.64 -1.93 -9.22
C ILE A 135 1.51 -2.66 -9.95
N GLU A 136 0.64 -3.37 -9.22
CA GLU A 136 -0.55 -4.00 -9.78
C GLU A 136 -1.53 -2.96 -10.34
N ALA A 137 -1.64 -1.81 -9.68
CA ALA A 137 -2.39 -0.66 -10.16
C ALA A 137 -1.75 -0.07 -11.42
N ALA A 138 -0.44 0.23 -11.40
CA ALA A 138 0.27 0.79 -12.55
C ALA A 138 0.15 -0.10 -13.81
N GLY A 139 0.12 -1.43 -13.66
CA GLY A 139 -0.13 -2.36 -14.75
C GLY A 139 -1.46 -2.17 -15.48
N ARG A 140 -2.45 -1.55 -14.83
CA ARG A 140 -3.78 -1.23 -15.37
C ARG A 140 -3.90 0.20 -15.90
N LEU A 141 -2.83 1.01 -15.81
CA LEU A 141 -2.80 2.41 -16.20
C LEU A 141 -1.91 2.62 -17.44
N PRO A 142 -2.32 2.24 -18.66
CA PRO A 142 -1.52 2.44 -19.87
C PRO A 142 -1.17 3.90 -20.15
N THR A 143 -2.03 4.84 -19.76
CA THR A 143 -1.81 6.29 -19.96
C THR A 143 -1.84 7.09 -18.66
N GLY A 144 -2.26 6.47 -17.56
CA GLY A 144 -2.30 7.05 -16.23
C GLY A 144 -0.96 6.94 -15.48
N ARG A 145 -0.97 7.32 -14.21
CA ARG A 145 0.22 7.29 -13.34
C ARG A 145 -0.15 6.81 -11.94
N ALA A 146 0.76 6.07 -11.33
CA ALA A 146 0.64 5.58 -9.97
C ALA A 146 1.73 6.21 -9.09
N VAL A 147 1.31 6.85 -8.00
CA VAL A 147 2.20 7.47 -7.02
C VAL A 147 2.13 6.69 -5.72
N GLY A 148 3.25 6.24 -5.19
CA GLY A 148 3.33 5.60 -3.87
C GLY A 148 3.91 6.55 -2.83
N VAL A 149 3.30 6.59 -1.65
CA VAL A 149 3.88 7.27 -0.49
C VAL A 149 4.16 6.31 0.65
N ASP A 150 5.28 6.48 1.33
CA ASP A 150 5.66 5.67 2.50
C ASP A 150 6.63 6.44 3.42
N LEU A 151 6.76 5.99 4.67
CA LEU A 151 7.79 6.47 5.60
C LEU A 151 9.06 5.61 5.56
N TRP A 152 9.05 4.52 4.78
CA TRP A 152 10.12 3.55 4.58
C TRP A 152 10.58 2.89 5.89
N SER A 153 9.60 2.56 6.75
CA SER A 153 9.85 1.88 8.03
C SER A 153 10.24 0.43 7.81
N GLY A 154 11.42 0.03 8.31
CA GLY A 154 11.87 -1.35 8.32
C GLY A 154 11.26 -2.24 9.42
N LYS A 155 10.45 -1.67 10.33
CA LYS A 155 9.83 -2.42 11.44
C LYS A 155 8.75 -3.38 10.94
N ASP A 156 7.93 -2.93 10.01
CA ASP A 156 6.73 -3.65 9.57
C ASP A 156 7.01 -4.51 8.33
N GLN A 157 7.97 -4.09 7.51
CA GLN A 157 8.41 -4.80 6.32
C GLN A 157 9.94 -4.71 6.18
N SER A 158 10.61 -5.85 6.23
CA SER A 158 12.07 -5.91 6.11
C SER A 158 12.52 -5.33 4.77
N GLY A 159 13.54 -4.47 4.78
CA GLY A 159 14.08 -3.82 3.59
C GLY A 159 13.09 -2.90 2.86
N ASN A 160 12.09 -2.36 3.56
CA ASN A 160 11.19 -1.34 3.01
C ASN A 160 11.97 -0.06 2.71
N ARG A 161 12.13 0.26 1.43
CA ARG A 161 12.91 1.38 0.90
C ARG A 161 12.41 1.74 -0.50
N PRO A 162 12.52 3.02 -0.93
CA PRO A 162 12.03 3.45 -2.23
C PRO A 162 12.70 2.71 -3.40
N GLU A 163 14.00 2.38 -3.27
CA GLU A 163 14.74 1.71 -4.33
C GLU A 163 14.23 0.29 -4.60
N VAL A 164 13.74 -0.41 -3.57
CA VAL A 164 13.16 -1.76 -3.73
C VAL A 164 11.84 -1.69 -4.48
N THR A 165 11.02 -0.69 -4.19
CA THR A 165 9.74 -0.46 -4.88
C THR A 165 9.95 -0.14 -6.35
N LEU A 166 10.92 0.72 -6.65
CA LEU A 166 11.28 1.07 -8.02
C LEU A 166 11.90 -0.10 -8.79
N ALA A 167 12.74 -0.92 -8.14
CA ALA A 167 13.25 -2.15 -8.75
C ALA A 167 12.12 -3.13 -9.07
N ASN A 168 11.14 -3.30 -8.17
CA ASN A 168 9.97 -4.12 -8.44
C ASN A 168 9.12 -3.56 -9.60
N ALA A 169 8.98 -2.23 -9.70
CA ALA A 169 8.26 -1.59 -10.80
C ALA A 169 8.98 -1.79 -12.15
N ALA A 170 10.31 -1.72 -12.16
CA ALA A 170 11.14 -2.01 -13.33
C ALA A 170 11.01 -3.48 -13.75
N ALA A 171 11.11 -4.42 -12.81
CA ALA A 171 10.95 -5.84 -13.04
C ALA A 171 9.54 -6.21 -13.56
N ALA A 172 8.52 -5.42 -13.22
CA ALA A 172 7.15 -5.56 -13.72
C ALA A 172 6.90 -4.84 -15.06
N GLY A 173 7.86 -4.08 -15.59
CA GLY A 173 7.68 -3.32 -16.83
C GLY A 173 6.74 -2.11 -16.71
N VAL A 174 6.62 -1.53 -15.50
CA VAL A 174 5.72 -0.39 -15.23
C VAL A 174 6.47 0.84 -14.68
N ALA A 175 7.80 0.83 -14.67
CA ALA A 175 8.61 1.89 -14.06
C ALA A 175 8.35 3.29 -14.63
N ASP A 176 7.98 3.39 -15.91
CA ASP A 176 7.62 4.64 -16.59
C ASP A 176 6.37 5.32 -16.03
N ARG A 177 5.52 4.55 -15.32
CA ARG A 177 4.24 4.98 -14.77
C ARG A 177 4.22 5.08 -13.25
N VAL A 178 5.30 4.65 -12.59
CA VAL A 178 5.39 4.60 -11.12
C VAL A 178 6.30 5.71 -10.61
N GLU A 179 5.80 6.47 -9.65
CA GLU A 179 6.60 7.39 -8.83
C GLU A 179 6.47 7.01 -7.35
N VAL A 180 7.53 7.26 -6.57
CA VAL A 180 7.50 7.09 -5.12
C VAL A 180 8.03 8.33 -4.40
N GLN A 181 7.45 8.65 -3.25
CA GLN A 181 7.86 9.77 -2.42
C GLN A 181 7.78 9.42 -0.93
N THR A 182 8.73 9.92 -0.15
CA THR A 182 8.60 9.92 1.32
C THR A 182 7.56 10.95 1.75
N ALA A 183 6.45 10.51 2.35
CA ALA A 183 5.42 11.40 2.89
C ALA A 183 4.64 10.74 4.04
N ASP A 184 4.18 11.55 4.99
CA ASP A 184 3.23 11.12 6.02
C ASP A 184 1.81 11.22 5.44
N MET A 185 1.07 10.10 5.44
CA MET A 185 -0.30 10.07 4.91
C MET A 185 -1.31 10.89 5.74
N THR A 186 -0.93 11.35 6.94
CA THR A 186 -1.72 12.29 7.76
C THR A 186 -1.56 13.75 7.35
N GLU A 187 -0.61 14.04 6.44
CA GLU A 187 -0.35 15.36 5.87
C GLU A 187 0.23 15.20 4.45
N LEU A 188 -0.64 14.91 3.48
CA LEU A 188 -0.22 14.58 2.12
C LEU A 188 0.26 15.82 1.37
N PRO A 189 1.44 15.77 0.70
CA PRO A 189 2.03 16.89 -0.03
C PRO A 189 1.39 17.11 -1.41
N PHE A 190 0.09 16.86 -1.53
CA PHE A 190 -0.67 16.96 -2.77
C PHE A 190 -1.83 17.94 -2.62
N ALA A 191 -2.20 18.61 -3.70
CA ALA A 191 -3.34 19.49 -3.72
C ALA A 191 -4.66 18.70 -3.65
N ASP A 192 -5.73 19.37 -3.24
CA ASP A 192 -7.08 18.82 -3.26
C ASP A 192 -7.45 18.37 -4.68
N GLY A 193 -8.15 17.25 -4.82
CA GLY A 193 -8.59 16.77 -6.14
C GLY A 193 -7.47 16.40 -7.12
N SER A 194 -6.32 15.95 -6.62
CA SER A 194 -5.19 15.55 -7.46
C SER A 194 -5.34 14.14 -8.07
N PHE A 195 -6.05 13.24 -7.38
CA PHE A 195 -6.12 11.80 -7.74
C PHE A 195 -7.54 11.33 -8.04
N ASP A 196 -7.65 10.37 -8.96
CA ASP A 196 -8.91 9.69 -9.29
C ASP A 196 -9.16 8.50 -8.34
N VAL A 197 -8.09 7.86 -7.87
CA VAL A 197 -8.15 6.67 -7.01
C VAL A 197 -7.11 6.76 -5.91
N VAL A 198 -7.49 6.42 -4.69
CA VAL A 198 -6.57 6.24 -3.56
C VAL A 198 -6.71 4.82 -3.02
N THR A 199 -5.58 4.11 -2.93
CA THR A 199 -5.48 2.77 -2.34
C THR A 199 -4.70 2.81 -1.03
N SER A 200 -5.00 1.87 -0.13
CA SER A 200 -4.19 1.59 1.06
C SER A 200 -4.35 0.13 1.44
N ALA A 201 -3.24 -0.57 1.69
CA ALA A 201 -3.25 -1.97 2.10
C ALA A 201 -2.47 -2.18 3.39
N LEU A 202 -3.17 -2.50 4.48
CA LEU A 202 -2.56 -2.78 5.78
C LEU A 202 -1.56 -1.71 6.25
N ALA A 203 -1.86 -0.44 6.00
CA ALA A 203 -0.96 0.67 6.29
C ALA A 203 -1.50 1.61 7.38
N ILE A 204 -2.76 2.05 7.27
CA ILE A 204 -3.33 3.08 8.15
C ILE A 204 -3.36 2.62 9.62
N HIS A 205 -3.59 1.34 9.90
CA HIS A 205 -3.56 0.81 11.27
C HIS A 205 -2.22 0.98 12.01
N ASN A 206 -1.11 1.16 11.29
CA ASN A 206 0.19 1.39 11.91
C ASN A 206 0.31 2.78 12.56
N ILE A 207 -0.64 3.68 12.27
CA ILE A 207 -0.73 4.98 12.92
C ILE A 207 -1.33 4.78 14.34
N PRO A 208 -0.61 5.14 15.42
CA PRO A 208 -1.00 4.78 16.79
C PRO A 208 -2.35 5.33 17.24
N SER A 209 -2.61 6.61 16.98
CA SER A 209 -3.80 7.29 17.50
C SER A 209 -4.99 7.18 16.54
N ARG A 210 -6.20 7.07 17.10
CA ARG A 210 -7.44 7.05 16.30
C ARG A 210 -7.61 8.34 15.51
N GLU A 211 -7.34 9.48 16.14
CA GLU A 211 -7.48 10.79 15.51
C GLU A 211 -6.56 10.91 14.30
N ARG A 212 -5.31 10.43 14.42
CA ARG A 212 -4.36 10.44 13.30
C ARG A 212 -4.76 9.47 12.18
N ARG A 213 -5.35 8.31 12.51
CA ARG A 213 -5.91 7.40 11.49
C ARG A 213 -7.07 8.06 10.73
N CYS A 214 -7.98 8.70 11.45
CA CYS A 214 -9.05 9.50 10.85
C CYS A 214 -8.48 10.61 9.96
N ARG A 215 -7.43 11.31 10.42
CA ARG A 215 -6.74 12.33 9.62
C ARG A 215 -6.15 11.77 8.33
N ALA A 216 -5.58 10.57 8.33
CA ALA A 216 -5.10 9.92 7.09
C ALA A 216 -6.24 9.65 6.10
N VAL A 217 -7.40 9.23 6.60
CA VAL A 217 -8.60 9.03 5.79
C VAL A 217 -9.13 10.37 5.25
N ASP A 218 -9.12 11.43 6.05
CA ASP A 218 -9.50 12.79 5.61
C ASP A 218 -8.57 13.29 4.50
N GLU A 219 -7.26 13.10 4.64
CA GLU A 219 -6.29 13.47 3.62
C GLU A 219 -6.50 12.66 2.33
N ALA A 220 -6.77 11.36 2.43
CA ALA A 220 -7.11 10.51 1.29
C ALA A 220 -8.35 11.06 0.55
N MET A 221 -9.41 11.42 1.28
CA MET A 221 -10.60 12.05 0.70
C MET A 221 -10.32 13.45 0.15
N ARG A 222 -9.48 14.25 0.79
CA ARG A 222 -9.12 15.59 0.33
C ARG A 222 -8.46 15.54 -1.04
N VAL A 223 -7.47 14.67 -1.22
CA VAL A 223 -6.71 14.56 -2.47
C VAL A 223 -7.48 13.85 -3.59
N LEU A 224 -8.58 13.14 -3.29
CA LEU A 224 -9.48 12.59 -4.30
C LEU A 224 -10.23 13.69 -5.04
N ARG A 225 -10.41 13.51 -6.35
CA ARG A 225 -11.33 14.28 -7.18
C ARG A 225 -12.77 13.98 -6.80
N PRO A 226 -13.71 14.92 -7.02
CA PRO A 226 -15.14 14.62 -6.99
C PRO A 226 -15.46 13.39 -7.85
N GLY A 227 -16.11 12.38 -7.27
CA GLY A 227 -16.37 11.08 -7.91
C GLY A 227 -15.21 10.08 -7.90
N GLY A 228 -14.07 10.43 -7.31
CA GLY A 228 -12.92 9.54 -7.14
C GLY A 228 -13.15 8.45 -6.08
N GLN A 229 -12.40 7.35 -6.21
CA GLN A 229 -12.61 6.14 -5.40
C GLN A 229 -11.53 5.98 -4.32
N LEU A 230 -11.95 5.69 -3.09
CA LEU A 230 -11.10 5.29 -1.98
C LEU A 230 -11.24 3.77 -1.73
N LEU A 231 -10.13 3.04 -1.80
CA LEU A 231 -10.05 1.60 -1.57
C LEU A 231 -9.06 1.28 -0.45
N VAL A 232 -9.56 1.04 0.76
CA VAL A 232 -8.73 0.75 1.94
C VAL A 232 -8.95 -0.69 2.39
N ALA A 233 -7.95 -1.55 2.25
CA ALA A 233 -7.96 -2.89 2.84
C ALA A 233 -7.26 -2.86 4.20
N ASP A 234 -8.02 -3.05 5.27
CA ASP A 234 -7.49 -3.12 6.64
C ASP A 234 -8.21 -4.20 7.46
N PHE A 235 -7.71 -4.50 8.65
CA PHE A 235 -8.39 -5.41 9.58
C PHE A 235 -9.80 -4.91 9.87
N TRP A 236 -10.77 -5.83 10.06
CA TRP A 236 -12.18 -5.48 10.20
C TRP A 236 -12.49 -4.32 11.18
N PRO A 237 -11.94 -4.28 12.41
CA PRO A 237 -12.19 -3.16 13.33
C PRO A 237 -11.72 -1.81 12.77
N MET A 238 -10.61 -1.82 12.03
CA MET A 238 -10.00 -0.63 11.44
C MET A 238 -10.82 -0.12 10.25
N ALA A 239 -11.15 -0.99 9.30
CA ALA A 239 -11.97 -0.63 8.15
C ALA A 239 -13.34 -0.07 8.60
N ARG A 240 -13.95 -0.66 9.63
CA ARG A 240 -15.19 -0.15 10.23
C ARG A 240 -15.01 1.23 10.85
N GLN A 241 -13.94 1.43 11.63
CA GLN A 241 -13.62 2.74 12.22
C GLN A 241 -13.52 3.84 11.15
N TYR A 242 -12.93 3.52 9.99
CA TYR A 242 -12.78 4.48 8.89
C TYR A 242 -14.11 4.78 8.21
N ALA A 243 -14.95 3.78 7.98
CA ALA A 243 -16.29 3.95 7.42
C ALA A 243 -17.19 4.80 8.34
N ASP A 244 -17.16 4.51 9.65
CA ASP A 244 -17.92 5.26 10.66
C ASP A 244 -17.45 6.73 10.72
N HIS A 245 -16.15 6.99 10.53
CA HIS A 245 -15.59 8.35 10.47
C HIS A 245 -16.04 9.11 9.21
N LEU A 246 -16.05 8.43 8.06
CA LEU A 246 -16.53 9.03 6.80
C LEU A 246 -18.04 9.25 6.79
N GLY A 247 -18.79 8.49 7.57
CA GLY A 247 -20.26 8.49 7.54
C GLY A 247 -20.86 7.82 6.29
N HIS A 248 -20.02 7.28 5.40
CA HIS A 248 -20.43 6.61 4.16
C HIS A 248 -19.37 5.59 3.71
N GLY A 249 -19.70 4.84 2.65
CA GLY A 249 -18.86 3.79 2.09
C GLY A 249 -19.39 2.39 2.39
N THR A 250 -18.86 1.41 1.66
CA THR A 250 -19.25 0.01 1.76
C THR A 250 -18.11 -0.82 2.32
N LEU A 251 -18.44 -1.73 3.23
CA LEU A 251 -17.48 -2.67 3.82
C LEU A 251 -17.69 -4.05 3.22
N ARG A 252 -16.61 -4.70 2.79
CA ARG A 252 -16.66 -6.07 2.28
C ARG A 252 -15.48 -6.89 2.77
N GLY A 253 -15.76 -8.00 3.44
CA GLY A 253 -14.74 -8.98 3.81
C GLY A 253 -14.07 -9.55 2.55
N LEU A 254 -12.74 -9.65 2.57
CA LEU A 254 -11.96 -10.12 1.40
C LEU A 254 -11.77 -11.64 1.34
N GLY A 255 -12.25 -12.35 2.37
CA GLY A 255 -12.34 -13.80 2.42
C GLY A 255 -11.00 -14.49 2.74
N PRO A 256 -10.97 -15.83 2.68
CA PRO A 256 -9.83 -16.66 3.12
C PRO A 256 -8.50 -16.35 2.45
N ALA A 257 -8.55 -15.78 1.25
CA ALA A 257 -7.38 -15.36 0.49
C ALA A 257 -6.61 -14.21 1.15
N TYR A 258 -7.22 -13.49 2.10
CA TYR A 258 -6.63 -12.34 2.76
C TYR A 258 -6.79 -12.42 4.28
N TRP A 259 -6.56 -13.62 4.83
CA TRP A 259 -6.56 -13.87 6.26
C TRP A 259 -5.14 -13.99 6.77
N TYR A 260 -4.77 -13.19 7.77
CA TYR A 260 -3.46 -13.28 8.40
C TYR A 260 -3.47 -14.34 9.50
N GLY A 261 -3.57 -15.60 9.05
CA GLY A 261 -3.63 -16.80 9.89
C GLY A 261 -5.04 -17.38 10.06
N GLY A 262 -6.09 -16.57 9.96
CA GLY A 262 -7.46 -17.08 10.06
C GLY A 262 -8.52 -15.98 10.02
N PRO A 263 -9.81 -16.35 10.10
CA PRO A 263 -10.92 -15.39 9.99
C PRO A 263 -10.93 -14.30 11.05
N TRP A 264 -10.33 -14.54 12.23
CA TRP A 264 -10.18 -13.55 13.31
C TRP A 264 -9.22 -12.41 12.96
N LEU A 265 -8.29 -12.62 12.02
CA LEU A 265 -7.43 -11.60 11.42
C LEU A 265 -7.78 -11.43 9.94
N GLY A 266 -9.09 -11.35 9.66
CA GLY A 266 -9.62 -11.11 8.34
C GLY A 266 -9.51 -9.65 7.91
N VAL A 267 -9.12 -9.45 6.65
CA VAL A 267 -9.06 -8.12 6.04
C VAL A 267 -10.40 -7.77 5.38
N THR A 268 -10.84 -6.54 5.63
CA THR A 268 -12.05 -5.93 5.06
C THR A 268 -11.64 -4.79 4.16
N LEU A 269 -12.25 -4.72 2.98
CA LEU A 269 -12.14 -3.57 2.10
C LEU A 269 -13.23 -2.56 2.45
N LEU A 270 -12.81 -1.34 2.76
CA LEU A 270 -13.63 -0.14 2.66
C LEU A 270 -13.52 0.40 1.25
N HIS A 271 -14.68 0.52 0.58
CA HIS A 271 -14.81 1.25 -0.68
C HIS A 271 -15.73 2.46 -0.47
N ALA A 272 -15.20 3.66 -0.65
CA ALA A 272 -15.94 4.92 -0.61
C ALA A 272 -15.71 5.71 -1.89
N VAL A 273 -16.67 6.56 -2.26
CA VAL A 273 -16.58 7.46 -3.42
C VAL A 273 -16.75 8.87 -2.91
N LYS A 274 -15.84 9.77 -3.30
CA LYS A 274 -15.95 11.18 -2.92
C LYS A 274 -17.18 11.80 -3.58
N GLU A 275 -18.04 12.42 -2.77
CA GLU A 275 -19.21 13.14 -3.26
C GLU A 275 -18.82 14.30 -4.19
N ARG A 276 -19.76 14.73 -5.03
CA ARG A 276 -19.54 15.76 -6.04
C ARG A 276 -19.53 17.17 -5.46
#